data_AF-A0A3T1B8Q8-F1
#
_entry.id   AF-A0A3T1B8Q8-F1
#
_cell.length_a   1.000
_cell.length_b   1.000
_cell.length_c   1.000
_cell.angle_alpha   90.00
_cell.angle_beta   90.00
_cell.angle_gamma   90.00
#
_symmetry.space_group_name_H-M   'P 1'
#
loop_
_entity.id
_entity.type
_entity.pdbx_description
1 polymer ?
#
loop_
_entity_poly.entity_id
_entity_poly.type
_entity_poly.pdbx_seq_one_letter_code
_entity_poly.pdbx_strand_id
1 'polypeptide(L)'
;MRFLGFIAFVAIFLGIPSPALAHAGGLTATDGRGTLVSVTPQVPGLQIRVIENGARLLIRNGTAQSVLIGQTSIPPGRTRAWTDGRITPEGRSPAPGETVRWTIPLHAQDTVVVVTGEIRGEEPPLAPVWWAATVLVGMLLVLLSRRISRGDVLLCVAGLVAAAASITHVIGSTLVVESAPLVTTFLSAAGINLLAWPLIIGGAVVALRGRAGGVLAVCGGAALTAVFVLPDVTSFHRAVVPFAGPAVVERVLVVLALGLGAGIAVAGAGVLRTLARQPSALLLAGILLLGGCTQSDPADAVPASCGSAAPGSVPIDAVVREGRAEPAPHRVSVPLNSTILLGVTADVAGDVHVHGYDVEFPVQADQPACVFFAADVAGLHDIEMHPSTLLLQIEVR
;
A
#
# COMPACT_ATOMS: atom_id res chain seq x y z
N MET A 1 21.78 6.92 -24.25
CA MET A 1 20.35 6.56 -24.44
C MET A 1 19.87 5.42 -23.54
N ARG A 2 20.68 4.41 -23.21
CA ARG A 2 20.27 3.28 -22.34
C ARG A 2 20.18 3.62 -20.84
N PHE A 3 20.96 4.58 -20.37
CA PHE A 3 21.02 5.00 -18.95
C PHE A 3 19.84 5.92 -18.55
N LEU A 4 19.44 6.84 -19.44
CA LEU A 4 18.26 7.69 -19.23
C LEU A 4 16.96 6.88 -19.16
N GLY A 5 16.86 5.77 -19.93
CA GLY A 5 15.70 4.88 -19.86
C GLY A 5 15.60 4.12 -18.53
N PHE A 6 16.73 3.82 -17.89
CA PHE A 6 16.78 3.17 -16.58
C PHE A 6 16.45 4.15 -15.45
N ILE A 7 16.94 5.39 -15.51
CA ILE A 7 16.61 6.43 -14.53
C ILE A 7 15.13 6.81 -14.61
N ALA A 8 14.57 6.94 -15.82
CA ALA A 8 13.13 7.18 -16.00
C ALA A 8 12.27 6.02 -15.47
N PHE A 9 12.77 4.79 -15.57
CA PHE A 9 12.11 3.61 -15.02
C PHE A 9 12.11 3.61 -13.49
N VAL A 10 13.26 3.90 -12.85
CA VAL A 10 13.40 3.93 -11.38
C VAL A 10 12.65 5.12 -10.75
N ALA A 11 12.63 6.28 -11.41
CA ALA A 11 11.89 7.46 -10.93
C ALA A 11 10.36 7.26 -10.90
N ILE A 12 9.81 6.36 -11.72
CA ILE A 12 8.39 5.96 -11.67
C ILE A 12 8.10 5.09 -10.44
N PHE A 13 9.11 4.42 -9.86
CA PHE A 13 8.95 3.52 -8.71
C PHE A 13 9.07 4.19 -7.33
N LEU A 14 9.75 5.34 -7.24
CA LEU A 14 9.99 6.03 -5.97
C LEU A 14 8.81 6.90 -5.49
N GLY A 15 7.78 7.07 -6.31
CA GLY A 15 6.54 7.77 -5.94
C GLY A 15 5.36 6.86 -5.59
N ILE A 16 5.61 5.57 -5.35
CA ILE A 16 4.54 4.60 -5.07
C ILE A 16 4.06 4.79 -3.62
N PRO A 17 2.77 5.06 -3.38
CA PRO A 17 2.22 5.10 -2.03
C PRO A 17 2.54 3.79 -1.29
N SER A 18 2.58 3.84 0.05
CA SER A 18 2.81 2.62 0.84
C SER A 18 1.89 1.48 0.37
N PRO A 19 2.32 0.20 0.46
CA PRO A 19 1.53 -0.92 -0.06
C PRO A 19 0.07 -0.93 0.43
N ALA A 20 -0.18 -0.39 1.63
CA ALA A 20 -1.52 -0.24 2.21
C ALA A 20 -2.37 0.88 1.56
N LEU A 21 -1.76 1.97 1.08
CA LEU A 21 -2.45 3.09 0.42
C LEU A 21 -2.68 2.86 -1.08
N ALA A 22 -1.86 2.02 -1.72
CA ALA A 22 -1.90 1.80 -3.16
C ALA A 22 -2.99 0.79 -3.61
N HIS A 23 -3.49 -0.03 -2.69
CA HIS A 23 -4.33 -1.19 -3.02
C HIS A 23 -5.83 -0.85 -2.98
N ALA A 24 -6.57 -1.19 -4.04
CA ALA A 24 -8.02 -1.00 -4.13
C ALA A 24 -8.52 0.41 -3.72
N GLY A 25 -7.82 1.48 -4.08
CA GLY A 25 -8.24 2.86 -3.77
C GLY A 25 -8.22 3.20 -2.25
N GLY A 26 -7.40 2.47 -1.49
CA GLY A 26 -7.29 2.58 -0.03
C GLY A 26 -8.34 1.77 0.72
N LEU A 27 -8.98 0.79 0.08
CA LEU A 27 -9.91 -0.12 0.74
C LEU A 27 -9.17 -1.32 1.33
N THR A 28 -9.56 -1.70 2.55
CA THR A 28 -9.02 -2.86 3.25
C THR A 28 -10.08 -3.94 3.45
N ALA A 29 -9.66 -5.19 3.65
CA ALA A 29 -10.57 -6.28 3.98
C ALA A 29 -11.05 -6.15 5.44
N THR A 30 -12.33 -6.40 5.69
CA THR A 30 -13.01 -6.12 6.96
C THR A 30 -13.87 -7.30 7.45
N ASP A 31 -14.28 -7.24 8.71
CA ASP A 31 -15.10 -8.29 9.35
C ASP A 31 -16.61 -8.07 9.16
N GLY A 32 -17.02 -6.90 8.65
CA GLY A 32 -18.44 -6.57 8.51
C GLY A 32 -18.74 -5.70 7.30
N ARG A 33 -19.98 -5.79 6.80
CA ARG A 33 -20.46 -5.01 5.66
C ARG A 33 -21.36 -3.88 6.14
N GLY A 34 -21.06 -2.67 5.66
CA GLY A 34 -21.91 -1.50 5.88
C GLY A 34 -23.09 -1.48 4.92
N THR A 35 -24.27 -1.12 5.43
CA THR A 35 -25.49 -0.92 4.62
C THR A 35 -26.25 0.33 5.08
N LEU A 36 -26.99 0.92 4.16
CA LEU A 36 -27.87 2.05 4.45
C LEU A 36 -29.21 1.54 4.94
N VAL A 37 -29.69 2.04 6.08
CA VAL A 37 -30.98 1.66 6.67
C VAL A 37 -32.05 2.68 6.31
N SER A 38 -31.80 3.97 6.55
CA SER A 38 -32.77 5.03 6.23
C SER A 38 -32.13 6.40 6.04
N VAL A 39 -32.86 7.30 5.39
CA VAL A 39 -32.53 8.72 5.24
C VAL A 39 -33.80 9.50 5.58
N THR A 40 -33.81 10.25 6.68
CA THR A 40 -35.04 10.84 7.21
C THR A 40 -34.84 12.29 7.67
N PRO A 41 -35.70 13.24 7.24
CA PRO A 41 -36.77 13.09 6.26
C PRO A 41 -36.22 12.92 4.83
N GLN A 42 -37.07 12.43 3.93
CA GLN A 42 -36.74 12.34 2.51
C GLN A 42 -36.77 13.75 1.90
N VAL A 43 -35.68 14.14 1.25
CA VAL A 43 -35.55 15.44 0.55
C VAL A 43 -35.55 15.19 -0.96
N PRO A 44 -36.50 15.77 -1.72
CA PRO A 44 -36.54 15.61 -3.18
C PRO A 44 -35.21 16.01 -3.84
N GLY A 45 -34.67 15.13 -4.67
CA GLY A 45 -33.40 15.35 -5.37
C GLY A 45 -32.14 14.94 -4.59
N LEU A 46 -32.23 14.67 -3.29
CA LEU A 46 -31.11 14.12 -2.51
C LEU A 46 -31.08 12.60 -2.61
N GLN A 47 -29.98 12.03 -3.09
CA GLN A 47 -29.76 10.58 -3.14
C GLN A 47 -28.50 10.22 -2.36
N ILE A 48 -28.61 9.23 -1.48
CA ILE A 48 -27.50 8.73 -0.66
C ILE A 48 -27.47 7.21 -0.78
N ARG A 49 -26.29 6.66 -1.04
CA ARG A 49 -26.03 5.21 -1.08
C ARG A 49 -24.75 4.90 -0.31
N VAL A 50 -24.70 3.73 0.31
CA VAL A 50 -23.44 3.16 0.77
C VAL A 50 -22.75 2.50 -0.43
N ILE A 51 -21.46 2.74 -0.59
CA ILE A 51 -20.59 2.14 -1.61
C ILE A 51 -19.42 1.44 -0.94
N GLU A 52 -18.64 0.67 -1.71
CA GLU A 52 -17.35 0.11 -1.27
C GLU A 52 -17.48 -0.68 0.04
N ASN A 53 -18.50 -1.55 0.10
CA ASN A 53 -18.80 -2.42 1.24
C ASN A 53 -19.06 -1.70 2.59
N GLY A 54 -19.34 -0.41 2.59
CA GLY A 54 -19.53 0.36 3.83
C GLY A 54 -18.46 1.39 4.10
N ALA A 55 -17.37 1.42 3.34
CA ALA A 55 -16.27 2.35 3.59
C ALA A 55 -16.68 3.81 3.36
N ARG A 56 -17.61 4.07 2.42
CA ARG A 56 -17.98 5.43 2.00
C ARG A 56 -19.48 5.57 1.71
N LEU A 57 -19.98 6.79 1.82
CA LEU A 57 -21.28 7.21 1.29
C LEU A 57 -21.08 7.90 -0.06
N LEU A 58 -21.87 7.52 -1.06
CA LEU A 58 -22.01 8.26 -2.30
C LEU A 58 -23.25 9.16 -2.20
N ILE A 59 -23.01 10.47 -2.19
CA ILE A 59 -24.06 11.49 -2.02
C ILE A 59 -24.19 12.25 -3.33
N ARG A 60 -25.37 12.20 -3.93
CA ARG A 60 -25.73 12.97 -5.12
C ARG A 60 -26.72 14.06 -4.73
N ASN A 61 -26.29 15.31 -4.90
CA ASN A 61 -27.11 16.48 -4.62
C ASN A 61 -27.82 16.93 -5.89
N GLY A 62 -29.06 16.51 -6.08
CA GLY A 62 -29.98 17.02 -7.12
C GLY A 62 -30.89 18.15 -6.61
N THR A 63 -30.62 18.72 -5.43
CA THR A 63 -31.40 19.83 -4.88
C THR A 63 -30.91 21.18 -5.44
N ALA A 64 -31.65 22.26 -5.17
CA ALA A 64 -31.30 23.60 -5.65
C ALA A 64 -30.17 24.28 -4.85
N GLN A 65 -29.83 23.78 -3.66
CA GLN A 65 -28.83 24.37 -2.77
C GLN A 65 -27.74 23.36 -2.41
N SER A 66 -26.63 23.84 -1.86
CA SER A 66 -25.57 22.97 -1.37
C SER A 66 -26.05 22.12 -0.20
N VAL A 67 -25.61 20.86 -0.18
CA VAL A 67 -25.84 19.93 0.91
C VAL A 67 -24.57 19.85 1.76
N LEU A 68 -24.70 19.99 3.08
CA LEU A 68 -23.59 19.98 4.02
C LEU A 68 -23.56 18.68 4.83
N ILE A 69 -22.39 18.04 4.92
CA ILE A 69 -22.17 16.84 5.73
C ILE A 69 -20.82 16.98 6.45
N GLY A 70 -20.85 17.06 7.78
CA GLY A 70 -19.69 17.49 8.55
C GLY A 70 -19.16 18.84 8.06
N GLN A 71 -17.86 18.92 7.75
CA GLN A 71 -17.22 20.11 7.16
C GLN A 71 -17.28 20.15 5.62
N THR A 72 -17.94 19.17 4.99
CA THR A 72 -17.97 19.02 3.54
C THR A 72 -19.22 19.65 2.94
N SER A 73 -19.03 20.54 1.95
CA SER A 73 -20.11 21.07 1.11
C SER A 73 -20.18 20.36 -0.23
N ILE A 74 -21.39 20.00 -0.66
CA ILE A 74 -21.70 19.32 -1.91
C ILE A 74 -22.62 20.24 -2.74
N PRO A 75 -22.11 20.91 -3.77
CA PRO A 75 -22.90 21.83 -4.59
C PRO A 75 -24.05 21.15 -5.37
N PRO A 76 -25.06 21.93 -5.81
CA PRO A 76 -26.11 21.43 -6.71
C PRO A 76 -25.56 20.72 -7.95
N GLY A 77 -26.18 19.61 -8.33
CA GLY A 77 -25.80 18.78 -9.48
C GLY A 77 -24.54 17.95 -9.29
N ARG A 78 -23.85 18.06 -8.14
CA ARG A 78 -22.61 17.32 -7.87
C ARG A 78 -22.87 16.01 -7.14
N THR A 79 -21.98 15.07 -7.38
CA THR A 79 -21.89 13.80 -6.65
C THR A 79 -20.56 13.76 -5.92
N ARG A 80 -20.55 13.31 -4.67
CA ARG A 80 -19.35 13.22 -3.85
C ARG A 80 -19.36 11.93 -3.03
N ALA A 81 -18.24 11.21 -3.06
CA ALA A 81 -17.95 10.18 -2.09
C ALA A 81 -17.46 10.84 -0.80
N TRP A 82 -17.98 10.38 0.34
CA TRP A 82 -17.67 10.93 1.67
C TRP A 82 -17.48 9.79 2.67
N THR A 83 -16.55 9.97 3.60
CA THR A 83 -16.22 8.98 4.63
C THR A 83 -16.12 9.59 6.02
N ASP A 84 -16.32 8.77 7.04
CA ASP A 84 -16.30 9.12 8.47
C ASP A 84 -16.01 7.88 9.30
N GLY A 85 -15.29 8.04 10.40
CA GLY A 85 -14.92 6.94 11.29
C GLY A 85 -16.12 6.15 11.81
N ARG A 86 -17.33 6.75 11.85
CA ARG A 86 -18.58 6.10 12.27
C ARG A 86 -19.14 5.13 11.23
N ILE A 87 -18.96 5.40 9.94
CA ILE A 87 -19.54 4.58 8.86
C ILE A 87 -18.63 3.42 8.46
N THR A 88 -17.31 3.60 8.55
CA THR A 88 -16.36 2.63 8.03
C THR A 88 -16.33 1.35 8.89
N PRO A 89 -16.35 0.15 8.28
CA PRO A 89 -16.07 -1.11 8.96
C PRO A 89 -14.59 -1.31 9.29
N GLU A 90 -13.70 -0.50 8.70
CA GLU A 90 -12.26 -0.57 8.95
C GLU A 90 -11.92 -0.34 10.42
N GLY A 91 -10.99 -1.15 10.94
CA GLY A 91 -10.61 -1.12 12.35
C GLY A 91 -11.66 -1.69 13.30
N ARG A 92 -12.80 -2.18 12.80
CA ARG A 92 -13.85 -2.81 13.60
C ARG A 92 -13.90 -4.31 13.38
N SER A 93 -14.24 -5.03 14.44
CA SER A 93 -14.39 -6.49 14.43
C SER A 93 -15.71 -6.92 15.07
N PRO A 94 -16.88 -6.55 14.49
CA PRO A 94 -18.16 -7.06 14.95
C PRO A 94 -18.20 -8.59 14.80
N ALA A 95 -18.74 -9.29 15.81
CA ALA A 95 -18.93 -10.72 15.72
C ALA A 95 -19.91 -11.10 14.59
N PRO A 96 -19.83 -12.31 14.02
CA PRO A 96 -20.79 -12.75 13.00
C PRO A 96 -22.24 -12.59 13.47
N GLY A 97 -23.04 -11.85 12.69
CA GLY A 97 -24.43 -11.52 13.03
C GLY A 97 -24.62 -10.32 13.97
N GLU A 98 -23.55 -9.84 14.62
CA GLU A 98 -23.59 -8.58 15.39
C GLU A 98 -23.84 -7.39 14.44
N THR A 99 -24.60 -6.41 14.91
CA THR A 99 -24.96 -5.22 14.14
C THR A 99 -24.60 -3.97 14.92
N VAL A 100 -23.73 -3.14 14.35
CA VAL A 100 -23.33 -1.84 14.88
C VAL A 100 -24.00 -0.75 14.08
N ARG A 101 -24.95 -0.02 14.70
CA ARG A 101 -25.68 1.07 14.06
C ARG A 101 -24.91 2.38 14.14
N TRP A 102 -25.08 3.21 13.12
CA TRP A 102 -24.53 4.56 13.09
C TRP A 102 -25.53 5.54 12.48
N THR A 103 -25.38 6.80 12.84
CA THR A 103 -26.17 7.91 12.30
C THR A 103 -25.28 9.09 11.97
N ILE A 104 -25.50 9.69 10.80
CA ILE A 104 -24.80 10.89 10.34
C ILE A 104 -25.84 11.98 10.05
N PRO A 105 -25.76 13.14 10.72
CA PRO A 105 -26.55 14.30 10.34
C PRO A 105 -25.99 14.95 9.07
N LEU A 106 -26.89 15.36 8.20
CA LEU A 106 -26.63 16.08 6.95
C LEU A 106 -27.63 17.23 6.86
N HIS A 107 -27.18 18.40 6.43
CA HIS A 107 -28.04 19.57 6.25
C HIS A 107 -28.32 19.75 4.76
N ALA A 108 -29.61 19.73 4.39
CA ALA A 108 -30.07 20.01 3.05
C ALA A 108 -31.07 21.17 3.13
N GLN A 109 -30.68 22.35 2.63
CA GLN A 109 -31.46 23.59 2.78
C GLN A 109 -31.69 23.88 4.27
N ASP A 110 -32.93 24.14 4.67
CA ASP A 110 -33.33 24.35 6.08
C ASP A 110 -33.68 23.04 6.81
N THR A 111 -33.44 21.88 6.19
CA THR A 111 -33.81 20.56 6.74
C THR A 111 -32.59 19.80 7.21
N VAL A 112 -32.63 19.35 8.47
CA VAL A 112 -31.66 18.37 9.00
C VAL A 112 -32.15 16.98 8.63
N VAL A 113 -31.36 16.28 7.81
CA VAL A 113 -31.56 14.90 7.38
C VAL A 113 -30.64 13.99 8.20
N VAL A 114 -31.21 12.97 8.83
CA VAL A 114 -30.47 11.94 9.53
C VAL A 114 -30.32 10.73 8.62
N VAL A 115 -29.07 10.43 8.27
CA VAL A 115 -28.68 9.24 7.53
C VAL A 115 -28.37 8.15 8.54
N THR A 116 -29.14 7.06 8.53
CA THR A 116 -28.94 5.92 9.42
C THR A 116 -28.45 4.74 8.60
N GLY A 117 -27.42 4.07 9.10
CA GLY A 117 -26.95 2.81 8.54
C GLY A 117 -26.47 1.87 9.63
N GLU A 118 -25.99 0.73 9.20
CA GLU A 118 -25.48 -0.30 10.09
C GLU A 118 -24.32 -1.06 9.46
N ILE A 119 -23.47 -1.61 10.31
CA ILE A 119 -22.42 -2.55 9.95
C ILE A 119 -22.79 -3.89 10.54
N ARG A 120 -22.94 -4.89 9.68
CA ARG A 120 -23.25 -6.25 10.10
C ARG A 120 -22.02 -7.13 9.98
N GLY A 121 -21.62 -7.79 11.07
CA GLY A 121 -20.53 -8.76 11.07
C GLY A 121 -20.88 -9.97 10.20
N GLU A 122 -19.95 -10.39 9.35
CA GLU A 122 -20.08 -11.54 8.46
C GLU A 122 -19.19 -12.69 8.92
N GLU A 123 -19.53 -13.92 8.55
CA GLU A 123 -18.74 -15.09 8.91
C GLU A 123 -17.36 -15.06 8.23
N PRO A 124 -16.26 -15.09 8.99
CA PRO A 124 -14.94 -15.15 8.40
C PRO A 124 -14.70 -16.52 7.73
N PRO A 125 -13.87 -16.57 6.68
CA PRO A 125 -13.47 -17.83 6.09
C PRO A 125 -12.61 -18.67 7.06
N LEU A 126 -12.50 -19.98 6.79
CA LEU A 126 -11.53 -20.84 7.46
C LEU A 126 -10.12 -20.56 6.92
N ALA A 127 -9.44 -19.59 7.52
CA ALA A 127 -8.10 -19.15 7.09
C ALA A 127 -7.08 -20.28 6.88
N PRO A 128 -7.00 -21.33 7.74
CA PRO A 128 -6.05 -22.43 7.53
C PRO A 128 -6.23 -23.17 6.21
N VAL A 129 -7.45 -23.25 5.67
CA VAL A 129 -7.73 -23.92 4.39
C VAL A 129 -7.09 -23.17 3.23
N TRP A 130 -7.15 -21.84 3.25
CA TRP A 130 -6.58 -21.00 2.19
C TRP A 130 -5.05 -20.96 2.24
N TRP A 131 -4.48 -20.93 3.44
CA TRP A 131 -3.03 -21.11 3.63
C TRP A 131 -2.56 -22.50 3.16
N ALA A 132 -3.27 -23.57 3.55
CA ALA A 132 -2.96 -24.92 3.11
C ALA A 132 -3.06 -25.06 1.57
N ALA A 133 -4.07 -24.46 0.94
CA ALA A 133 -4.21 -24.45 -0.51
C ALA A 133 -3.04 -23.72 -1.19
N THR A 134 -2.61 -22.58 -0.66
CA THR A 134 -1.46 -21.81 -1.18
C THR A 134 -0.17 -22.65 -1.13
N VAL A 135 0.12 -23.25 0.02
CA VAL A 135 1.30 -24.12 0.20
C VAL A 135 1.23 -25.34 -0.71
N LEU A 136 0.06 -25.98 -0.79
CA LEU A 136 -0.14 -27.16 -1.63
C LEU A 136 0.07 -26.85 -3.11
N VAL A 137 -0.49 -25.76 -3.62
CA VAL A 137 -0.31 -25.32 -5.02
C VAL A 137 1.17 -25.10 -5.35
N GLY A 138 1.90 -24.35 -4.50
CA GLY A 138 3.33 -24.12 -4.69
C GLY A 138 4.17 -25.39 -4.59
N MET A 139 3.90 -26.22 -3.58
CA MET A 139 4.63 -27.49 -3.37
C MET A 139 4.41 -28.47 -4.52
N LEU A 140 3.17 -28.66 -4.97
CA LEU A 140 2.85 -29.53 -6.10
C LEU A 140 3.56 -29.07 -7.37
N LEU A 141 3.60 -27.76 -7.63
CA LEU A 141 4.31 -27.22 -8.79
C LEU A 141 5.82 -27.53 -8.74
N VAL A 142 6.45 -27.35 -7.58
CA VAL A 142 7.88 -27.67 -7.38
C VAL A 142 8.15 -29.15 -7.56
N LEU A 143 7.28 -30.03 -7.03
CA LEU A 143 7.43 -31.47 -7.14
C LEU A 143 7.21 -31.96 -8.58
N LEU A 144 6.17 -31.47 -9.26
CA LEU A 144 5.87 -31.85 -10.64
C LEU A 144 6.95 -31.35 -11.61
N SER A 145 7.43 -30.11 -11.45
CA SER A 145 8.45 -29.54 -12.35
C SER A 145 9.77 -30.32 -12.33
N ARG A 146 10.07 -31.02 -11.23
CA ARG A 146 11.23 -31.93 -11.10
C ARG A 146 10.99 -33.34 -11.65
N ARG A 147 9.74 -33.78 -11.79
CA ARG A 147 9.39 -35.15 -12.21
C ARG A 147 9.14 -35.28 -13.71
N ILE A 148 8.74 -34.20 -14.38
CA ILE A 148 8.43 -34.22 -15.82
C ILE A 148 9.63 -33.77 -16.65
N SER A 149 9.75 -34.30 -17.87
CA SER A 149 10.86 -33.97 -18.78
C SER A 149 10.84 -32.52 -19.29
N ARG A 150 9.68 -31.87 -19.28
CA ARG A 150 9.47 -30.47 -19.70
C ARG A 150 8.98 -29.59 -18.54
N GLY A 151 9.73 -29.59 -17.45
CA GLY A 151 9.45 -28.77 -16.28
C GLY A 151 9.47 -27.27 -16.58
N ASP A 152 10.29 -26.85 -17.54
CA ASP A 152 10.34 -25.49 -18.09
C ASP A 152 9.01 -25.03 -18.69
N VAL A 153 8.36 -25.87 -19.49
CA VAL A 153 7.04 -25.58 -20.08
C VAL A 153 5.98 -25.48 -18.98
N LEU A 154 6.01 -26.37 -17.98
CA LEU A 154 5.10 -26.31 -16.84
C LEU A 154 5.27 -25.00 -16.06
N LEU A 155 6.50 -24.57 -15.80
CA LEU A 155 6.77 -23.30 -15.12
C LEU A 155 6.26 -22.10 -15.94
N CYS A 156 6.37 -22.14 -17.27
CA CYS A 156 5.84 -21.10 -18.14
C CYS A 156 4.31 -21.04 -18.10
N VAL A 157 3.64 -22.19 -18.20
CA VAL A 157 2.18 -22.29 -18.11
C VAL A 157 1.69 -21.83 -16.73
N ALA A 158 2.33 -22.30 -15.65
CA ALA A 158 2.02 -21.87 -14.30
C ALA A 158 2.24 -20.36 -14.11
N GLY A 159 3.31 -19.80 -14.70
CA GLY A 159 3.56 -18.36 -14.70
C GLY A 159 2.42 -17.59 -15.36
N LEU A 160 2.00 -18.00 -16.56
CA LEU A 160 0.86 -17.38 -17.26
C LEU A 160 -0.43 -17.42 -16.44
N VAL A 161 -0.70 -18.54 -15.73
CA VAL A 161 -1.85 -18.65 -14.82
C VAL A 161 -1.70 -17.70 -13.63
N ALA A 162 -0.51 -17.59 -13.03
CA ALA A 162 -0.24 -16.65 -11.94
C ALA A 162 -0.45 -15.19 -12.39
N ALA A 163 0.04 -14.83 -13.58
CA ALA A 163 -0.17 -13.50 -14.16
C ALA A 163 -1.65 -13.23 -14.44
N ALA A 164 -2.38 -14.18 -15.02
CA ALA A 164 -3.82 -14.04 -15.27
C ALA A 164 -4.60 -13.88 -13.96
N ALA A 165 -4.26 -14.65 -12.92
CA ALA A 165 -4.87 -14.52 -11.60
C ALA A 165 -4.61 -13.14 -10.99
N SER A 166 -3.36 -12.68 -11.02
CA SER A 166 -2.97 -11.34 -10.54
C SER A 166 -3.67 -10.21 -11.31
N ILE A 167 -3.75 -10.28 -12.64
CA ILE A 167 -4.47 -9.29 -13.47
C ILE A 167 -5.95 -9.27 -13.08
N THR A 168 -6.57 -10.44 -12.94
CA THR A 168 -7.99 -10.54 -12.58
C THR A 168 -8.26 -9.99 -11.19
N HIS A 169 -7.38 -10.28 -10.23
CA HIS A 169 -7.40 -9.71 -8.88
C HIS A 169 -7.38 -8.18 -8.95
N VAL A 170 -6.37 -7.60 -9.63
CA VAL A 170 -6.23 -6.13 -9.76
C VAL A 170 -7.45 -5.49 -10.44
N ILE A 171 -7.99 -6.13 -11.47
CA ILE A 171 -9.22 -5.66 -12.13
C ILE A 171 -10.39 -5.65 -11.14
N GLY A 172 -10.63 -6.74 -10.41
CA GLY A 172 -11.72 -6.80 -9.45
C GLY A 172 -11.55 -5.80 -8.29
N SER A 173 -10.33 -5.63 -7.78
CA SER A 173 -9.98 -4.63 -6.77
C SER A 173 -10.11 -3.19 -7.29
N THR A 174 -9.95 -2.98 -8.59
CA THR A 174 -10.20 -1.66 -9.22
C THR A 174 -11.68 -1.39 -9.37
N LEU A 175 -12.45 -2.39 -9.83
CA LEU A 175 -13.86 -2.23 -10.16
C LEU A 175 -14.77 -2.06 -8.93
N VAL A 176 -14.32 -2.43 -7.73
CA VAL A 176 -15.09 -2.19 -6.50
C VAL A 176 -15.03 -0.72 -6.06
N VAL A 177 -14.02 0.04 -6.52
CA VAL A 177 -13.81 1.44 -6.14
C VAL A 177 -14.68 2.33 -7.01
N GLU A 178 -15.74 2.87 -6.42
CA GLU A 178 -16.65 3.80 -7.09
C GLU A 178 -16.25 5.27 -6.88
N SER A 179 -15.42 5.54 -5.87
CA SER A 179 -15.10 6.89 -5.40
C SER A 179 -13.90 7.55 -6.09
N ALA A 180 -13.15 6.84 -6.93
CA ALA A 180 -11.94 7.32 -7.59
C ALA A 180 -11.93 7.00 -9.09
N PRO A 181 -11.17 7.73 -9.92
CA PRO A 181 -11.09 7.46 -11.35
C PRO A 181 -10.50 6.07 -11.65
N LEU A 182 -11.15 5.33 -12.53
CA LEU A 182 -10.82 3.93 -12.82
C LEU A 182 -9.35 3.72 -13.21
N VAL A 183 -8.82 4.58 -14.10
CA VAL A 183 -7.45 4.44 -14.61
C VAL A 183 -6.42 4.66 -13.50
N THR A 184 -6.61 5.68 -12.66
CA THR A 184 -5.68 5.96 -11.57
C THR A 184 -5.73 4.87 -10.51
N THR A 185 -6.93 4.37 -10.18
CA THR A 185 -7.10 3.24 -9.27
C THR A 185 -6.43 1.99 -9.80
N PHE A 186 -6.59 1.68 -11.09
CA PHE A 186 -5.96 0.52 -11.73
C PHE A 186 -4.44 0.60 -11.69
N LEU A 187 -3.86 1.74 -12.07
CA LEU A 187 -2.40 1.92 -12.08
C LEU A 187 -1.83 1.82 -10.66
N SER A 188 -2.53 2.38 -9.67
CA SER A 188 -2.17 2.27 -8.26
C SER A 188 -2.23 0.81 -7.76
N ALA A 189 -3.35 0.11 -8.02
CA ALA A 189 -3.54 -1.27 -7.60
C ALA A 189 -2.62 -2.26 -8.34
N ALA A 190 -2.21 -1.94 -9.58
CA ALA A 190 -1.29 -2.79 -10.34
C ALA A 190 0.16 -2.67 -9.83
N GLY A 191 0.62 -1.47 -9.48
CA GLY A 191 1.96 -1.25 -8.91
C GLY A 191 3.08 -1.96 -9.69
N ILE A 192 3.93 -2.72 -8.98
CA ILE A 192 5.05 -3.47 -9.59
C ILE A 192 4.59 -4.58 -10.56
N ASN A 193 3.33 -5.01 -10.50
CA ASN A 193 2.83 -6.01 -11.42
C ASN A 193 2.77 -5.52 -12.87
N LEU A 194 2.75 -4.20 -13.10
CA LEU A 194 2.92 -3.63 -14.44
C LEU A 194 4.26 -4.05 -15.08
N LEU A 195 5.25 -4.43 -14.28
CA LEU A 195 6.50 -5.05 -14.77
C LEU A 195 6.43 -6.57 -14.76
N ALA A 196 5.83 -7.16 -13.73
CA ALA A 196 5.77 -8.60 -13.56
C ALA A 196 5.01 -9.28 -14.71
N TRP A 197 3.85 -8.74 -15.12
CA TRP A 197 3.04 -9.38 -16.15
C TRP A 197 3.74 -9.44 -17.52
N PRO A 198 4.32 -8.35 -18.06
CA PRO A 198 5.08 -8.43 -19.30
C PRO A 198 6.29 -9.35 -19.22
N LEU A 199 6.99 -9.41 -18.07
CA LEU A 199 8.10 -10.33 -17.84
C LEU A 199 7.66 -11.79 -17.91
N ILE A 200 6.54 -12.13 -17.27
CA ILE A 200 5.97 -13.48 -17.31
C ILE A 200 5.49 -13.81 -18.72
N ILE A 201 4.65 -12.96 -19.31
CA ILE A 201 4.02 -13.23 -20.62
C ILE A 201 5.08 -13.29 -21.72
N GLY A 202 5.96 -12.29 -21.78
CA GLY A 202 7.07 -12.25 -22.74
C GLY A 202 8.07 -13.38 -22.50
N GLY A 203 8.41 -13.66 -21.24
CA GLY A 203 9.28 -14.76 -20.85
C GLY A 203 8.72 -16.12 -21.29
N ALA A 204 7.43 -16.36 -21.08
CA ALA A 204 6.76 -17.58 -21.51
C ALA A 204 6.78 -17.72 -23.04
N VAL A 205 6.49 -16.66 -23.79
CA VAL A 205 6.58 -16.67 -25.27
C VAL A 205 8.00 -16.99 -25.74
N VAL A 206 9.02 -16.40 -25.12
CA VAL A 206 10.42 -16.65 -25.45
C VAL A 206 10.84 -18.08 -25.12
N ALA A 207 10.41 -18.61 -23.97
CA ALA A 207 10.68 -19.97 -23.55
C ALA A 207 10.01 -21.00 -24.47
N LEU A 208 8.75 -20.78 -24.84
CA LEU A 208 8.00 -21.62 -25.78
C LEU A 208 8.61 -21.63 -27.19
N ARG A 209 9.40 -20.61 -27.54
CA ARG A 209 10.21 -20.56 -28.77
C ARG A 209 11.58 -21.24 -28.63
N GLY A 210 11.83 -21.97 -27.54
CA GLY A 210 13.05 -22.75 -27.31
C GLY A 210 14.22 -21.96 -26.71
N ARG A 211 14.01 -20.74 -26.21
CA ARG A 211 15.09 -19.92 -25.62
C ARG A 211 15.06 -20.00 -24.09
N ALA A 212 16.11 -20.58 -23.51
CA ALA A 212 16.24 -20.79 -22.06
C ALA A 212 16.10 -19.50 -21.21
N GLY A 213 16.51 -18.35 -21.76
CA GLY A 213 16.36 -17.06 -21.06
C GLY A 213 14.91 -16.67 -20.77
N GLY A 214 13.93 -17.20 -21.51
CA GLY A 214 12.51 -16.95 -21.25
C GLY A 214 12.04 -17.51 -19.91
N VAL A 215 12.54 -18.68 -19.50
CA VAL A 215 12.19 -19.32 -18.22
C VAL A 215 12.68 -18.47 -17.04
N LEU A 216 13.87 -17.86 -17.16
CA LEU A 216 14.39 -16.96 -16.15
C LEU A 216 13.53 -15.71 -15.99
N ALA A 217 13.06 -15.14 -17.11
CA ALA A 217 12.13 -14.01 -17.08
C ALA A 217 10.80 -14.37 -16.40
N VAL A 218 10.25 -15.56 -16.69
CA VAL A 218 9.08 -16.09 -15.97
C VAL A 218 9.34 -16.21 -14.48
N CYS A 219 10.51 -16.74 -14.09
CA CYS A 219 10.84 -16.90 -12.67
C CYS A 219 10.96 -15.55 -11.94
N GLY A 220 11.60 -14.56 -12.56
CA GLY A 220 11.70 -13.21 -12.00
C GLY A 220 10.33 -12.54 -11.87
N GLY A 221 9.52 -12.56 -12.93
CA GLY A 221 8.19 -11.96 -12.90
C GLY A 221 7.23 -12.67 -11.93
N ALA A 222 7.27 -13.99 -11.85
CA ALA A 222 6.46 -14.77 -10.91
C ALA A 222 6.85 -14.52 -9.45
N ALA A 223 8.15 -14.36 -9.17
CA ALA A 223 8.63 -13.98 -7.84
C ALA A 223 8.14 -12.58 -7.43
N LEU A 224 8.22 -11.60 -8.35
CA LEU A 224 7.69 -10.25 -8.11
C LEU A 224 6.18 -10.27 -7.85
N THR A 225 5.42 -11.08 -8.62
CA THR A 225 3.98 -11.25 -8.43
C THR A 225 3.67 -11.79 -7.03
N ALA A 226 4.41 -12.81 -6.57
CA ALA A 226 4.20 -13.39 -5.24
C ALA A 226 4.46 -12.40 -4.10
N VAL A 227 5.52 -11.59 -4.22
CA VAL A 227 5.83 -10.54 -3.23
C VAL A 227 4.74 -9.48 -3.19
N PHE A 228 4.26 -9.03 -4.35
CA PHE A 228 3.25 -7.99 -4.43
C PHE A 228 1.87 -8.43 -3.93
N VAL A 229 1.48 -9.69 -4.16
CA VAL A 229 0.18 -10.21 -3.71
C VAL A 229 0.18 -10.59 -2.22
N LEU A 230 1.34 -10.57 -1.54
CA LEU A 230 1.45 -10.97 -0.14
C LEU A 230 0.54 -10.17 0.82
N PRO A 231 0.34 -8.84 0.67
CA PRO A 231 -0.61 -8.10 1.50
C PRO A 231 -2.07 -8.57 1.36
N ASP A 232 -2.43 -9.20 0.24
CA ASP A 232 -3.79 -9.70 -0.05
C ASP A 232 -4.16 -10.98 0.72
N VAL A 233 -3.21 -11.58 1.45
CA VAL A 233 -3.51 -12.72 2.33
C VAL A 233 -4.49 -12.35 3.45
N THR A 234 -4.71 -11.05 3.71
CA THR A 234 -5.79 -10.57 4.57
C THR A 234 -7.16 -11.08 4.11
N SER A 235 -7.35 -11.32 2.81
CA SER A 235 -8.55 -11.96 2.26
C SER A 235 -8.80 -13.36 2.84
N PHE A 236 -7.77 -14.07 3.29
CA PHE A 236 -7.91 -15.40 3.91
C PHE A 236 -8.48 -15.33 5.32
N HIS A 237 -8.46 -14.17 5.96
CA HIS A 237 -8.86 -13.98 7.35
C HIS A 237 -10.16 -13.18 7.49
N ARG A 238 -10.39 -12.23 6.59
CA ARG A 238 -11.51 -11.28 6.67
C ARG A 238 -12.71 -11.77 5.87
N ALA A 239 -13.90 -11.46 6.35
CA ALA A 239 -15.15 -11.90 5.73
C ALA A 239 -15.45 -11.11 4.44
N VAL A 240 -15.33 -9.79 4.51
CA VAL A 240 -15.65 -8.84 3.44
C VAL A 240 -14.36 -8.35 2.80
N VAL A 241 -14.22 -8.57 1.50
CA VAL A 241 -13.01 -8.23 0.74
C VAL A 241 -13.29 -7.11 -0.27
N PRO A 242 -12.32 -6.20 -0.52
CA PRO A 242 -12.46 -5.13 -1.49
C PRO A 242 -12.26 -5.64 -2.92
N PHE A 243 -13.20 -6.47 -3.40
CA PHE A 243 -13.16 -7.09 -4.72
C PHE A 243 -14.54 -7.10 -5.37
N ALA A 244 -14.62 -6.72 -6.65
CA ALA A 244 -15.84 -6.76 -7.44
C ALA A 244 -16.18 -8.20 -7.86
N GLY A 245 -16.80 -8.95 -6.95
CA GLY A 245 -17.26 -10.31 -7.20
C GLY A 245 -17.39 -11.14 -5.92
N PRO A 246 -17.62 -12.46 -6.04
CA PRO A 246 -17.69 -13.33 -4.88
C PRO A 246 -16.34 -13.39 -4.16
N ALA A 247 -16.35 -13.25 -2.84
CA ALA A 247 -15.13 -13.27 -2.03
C ALA A 247 -14.33 -14.58 -2.14
N VAL A 248 -14.97 -15.70 -2.51
CA VAL A 248 -14.28 -16.97 -2.82
C VAL A 248 -13.40 -16.85 -4.06
N VAL A 249 -13.86 -16.14 -5.10
CA VAL A 249 -13.08 -15.94 -6.33
C VAL A 249 -11.80 -15.20 -6.00
N GLU A 250 -11.91 -14.11 -5.23
CA GLU A 250 -10.76 -13.33 -4.78
C GLU A 250 -9.71 -14.20 -4.06
N ARG A 251 -10.14 -15.00 -3.08
CA ARG A 251 -9.23 -15.90 -2.35
C ARG A 251 -8.57 -16.93 -3.27
N VAL A 252 -9.29 -17.47 -4.26
CA VAL A 252 -8.71 -18.38 -5.26
C VAL A 252 -7.66 -17.66 -6.11
N LEU A 253 -7.92 -16.42 -6.53
CA LEU A 253 -6.95 -15.63 -7.30
C LEU A 253 -5.67 -15.38 -6.49
N VAL A 254 -5.80 -15.01 -5.21
CA VAL A 254 -4.66 -14.82 -4.28
C VAL A 254 -3.89 -16.14 -4.09
N VAL A 255 -4.57 -17.27 -3.85
CA VAL A 255 -3.94 -18.61 -3.75
C VAL A 255 -3.13 -18.93 -5.01
N LEU A 256 -3.69 -18.70 -6.19
CA LEU A 256 -3.03 -19.00 -7.46
C LEU A 256 -1.82 -18.08 -7.69
N ALA A 257 -1.99 -16.77 -7.51
CA ALA A 257 -0.91 -15.80 -7.71
C ALA A 257 0.25 -16.03 -6.72
N LEU A 258 -0.06 -16.18 -5.43
CA LEU A 258 0.93 -16.40 -4.37
C LEU A 258 1.57 -17.79 -4.45
N GLY A 259 0.74 -18.83 -4.53
CA GLY A 259 1.18 -20.23 -4.50
C GLY A 259 2.00 -20.59 -5.74
N LEU A 260 1.51 -20.25 -6.94
CA LEU A 260 2.28 -20.49 -8.17
C LEU A 260 3.50 -19.58 -8.23
N GLY A 261 3.38 -18.30 -7.89
CA GLY A 261 4.51 -17.37 -7.89
C GLY A 261 5.67 -17.83 -7.00
N ALA A 262 5.36 -18.21 -5.76
CA ALA A 262 6.35 -18.76 -4.82
C ALA A 262 6.91 -20.11 -5.30
N GLY A 263 6.06 -21.02 -5.78
CA GLY A 263 6.48 -22.31 -6.33
C GLY A 263 7.44 -22.17 -7.52
N ILE A 264 7.16 -21.23 -8.44
CA ILE A 264 8.03 -20.91 -9.58
C ILE A 264 9.35 -20.34 -9.10
N ALA A 265 9.34 -19.41 -8.14
CA ALA A 265 10.57 -18.83 -7.59
C ALA A 265 11.49 -19.91 -6.98
N VAL A 266 10.92 -20.83 -6.20
CA VAL A 266 11.65 -21.95 -5.60
C VAL A 266 12.17 -22.93 -6.65
N ALA A 267 11.36 -23.27 -7.66
CA ALA A 267 11.78 -24.15 -8.74
C ALA A 267 12.89 -23.50 -9.61
N GLY A 268 12.75 -22.21 -9.92
CA GLY A 268 13.68 -21.42 -10.72
C GLY A 268 15.03 -21.20 -10.04
N ALA A 269 15.06 -21.05 -8.71
CA ALA A 269 16.31 -20.98 -7.94
C ALA A 269 17.20 -22.23 -8.14
N GLY A 270 16.59 -23.40 -8.34
CA GLY A 270 17.31 -24.64 -8.68
C GLY A 270 17.98 -24.57 -10.06
N VAL A 271 17.33 -23.95 -11.04
CA VAL A 271 17.88 -23.74 -12.40
C VAL A 271 19.06 -22.76 -12.35
N LEU A 272 18.90 -21.63 -11.64
CA LEU A 272 19.98 -20.65 -11.45
C LEU A 272 21.20 -21.24 -10.74
N ARG A 273 20.99 -22.05 -9.70
CA ARG A 273 22.07 -22.74 -8.98
C ARG A 273 22.82 -23.74 -9.88
N THR A 274 22.14 -24.39 -10.81
CA THR A 274 22.75 -25.30 -11.79
C THR A 274 23.58 -24.53 -12.82
N LEU A 275 23.07 -23.39 -13.31
CA LEU A 275 23.79 -22.52 -14.25
C LEU A 275 25.02 -21.86 -13.61
N ALA A 276 24.92 -21.40 -12.37
CA ALA A 276 26.02 -20.79 -11.62
C ALA A 276 27.17 -21.78 -11.31
N ARG A 277 26.87 -23.08 -11.28
CA ARG A 277 27.88 -24.15 -11.12
C ARG A 277 28.57 -24.55 -12.42
N GLN A 278 28.19 -23.98 -13.57
CA GLN A 278 28.89 -24.19 -14.84
C GLN A 278 30.11 -23.25 -14.94
N PRO A 279 31.31 -23.75 -15.25
CA PRO A 279 32.56 -22.98 -15.22
C PRO A 279 32.60 -21.82 -16.25
N SER A 280 31.74 -21.84 -17.26
CA SER A 280 31.61 -20.80 -18.29
C SER A 280 30.75 -19.58 -17.87
N ALA A 281 30.00 -19.66 -16.76
CA ALA A 281 29.19 -18.55 -16.25
C ALA A 281 29.99 -17.53 -15.41
N LEU A 282 31.19 -17.91 -14.94
CA LEU A 282 32.07 -17.06 -14.12
C LEU A 282 32.66 -15.86 -14.88
N LEU A 283 32.72 -15.91 -16.21
CA LEU A 283 33.24 -14.82 -17.05
C LEU A 283 32.22 -13.68 -17.31
N LEU A 284 30.91 -13.92 -17.16
CA LEU A 284 29.90 -12.86 -17.30
C LEU A 284 29.45 -12.25 -15.95
N ALA A 285 29.53 -13.01 -14.85
CA ALA A 285 29.21 -12.47 -13.52
C ALA A 285 30.23 -11.43 -13.03
N GLY A 286 31.49 -11.52 -13.47
CA GLY A 286 32.55 -10.55 -13.13
C GLY A 286 32.37 -9.17 -13.75
N ILE A 287 31.58 -9.03 -14.82
CA ILE A 287 31.38 -7.75 -15.52
C ILE A 287 30.16 -6.98 -14.98
N LEU A 288 29.18 -7.66 -14.38
CA LEU A 288 28.00 -7.02 -13.78
C LEU A 288 28.20 -6.57 -12.32
N LEU A 289 29.25 -7.05 -11.63
CA LEU A 289 29.56 -6.69 -10.24
C LEU A 289 30.52 -5.48 -10.09
N LEU A 290 31.02 -4.91 -11.19
CA LEU A 290 31.82 -3.67 -11.18
C LEU A 290 30.98 -2.40 -11.42
N GLY A 291 29.69 -2.55 -11.68
CA GLY A 291 28.69 -1.47 -11.63
C GLY A 291 28.00 -1.38 -10.27
N GLY A 292 28.63 -1.93 -9.22
CA GLY A 292 28.17 -1.85 -7.84
C GLY A 292 27.97 -0.40 -7.44
N CYS A 293 26.72 0.03 -7.59
CA CYS A 293 26.18 1.24 -7.04
C CYS A 293 26.54 1.24 -5.55
N THR A 294 27.15 2.33 -5.09
CA THR A 294 27.15 2.70 -3.69
C THR A 294 25.69 2.72 -3.25
N GLN A 295 25.27 1.65 -2.58
CA GLN A 295 24.01 1.60 -1.89
C GLN A 295 24.17 2.59 -0.73
N SER A 296 23.71 3.83 -0.94
CA SER A 296 23.36 4.68 0.19
C SER A 296 22.13 4.03 0.80
N ASP A 297 22.27 3.50 2.01
CA ASP A 297 21.13 3.02 2.77
C ASP A 297 20.11 4.16 2.89
N PRO A 298 18.79 3.89 2.77
CA PRO A 298 17.78 4.88 3.12
C PRO A 298 18.03 5.35 4.56
N ALA A 299 17.86 6.64 4.81
CA ALA A 299 18.12 7.28 6.08
C ALA A 299 17.23 6.72 7.21
N ASP A 300 17.63 5.60 7.80
CA ASP A 300 17.04 5.10 9.04
C ASP A 300 17.31 6.12 10.14
N ALA A 301 16.23 6.55 10.81
CA ALA A 301 16.33 7.34 12.02
C ALA A 301 17.00 6.52 13.12
N VAL A 302 18.22 6.86 13.52
CA VAL A 302 18.93 6.16 14.60
C VAL A 302 18.67 6.89 15.91
N PRO A 303 18.10 6.22 16.95
CA PRO A 303 17.94 6.81 18.27
C PRO A 303 19.29 7.34 18.79
N ALA A 304 19.30 8.57 19.28
CA ALA A 304 20.50 9.28 19.69
C ALA A 304 20.43 9.72 21.16
N SER A 305 21.58 9.84 21.81
CA SER A 305 21.67 10.51 23.11
C SER A 305 21.67 12.03 22.89
N CYS A 306 20.69 12.72 23.45
CA CYS A 306 20.66 14.18 23.49
C CYS A 306 21.91 14.71 24.21
N GLY A 307 22.81 15.37 23.46
CA GLY A 307 24.04 15.98 24.00
C GLY A 307 25.36 15.48 23.41
N SER A 308 25.36 14.44 22.57
CA SER A 308 26.57 14.03 21.82
C SER A 308 26.40 14.33 20.34
N ALA A 309 26.65 15.58 19.92
CA ALA A 309 26.72 15.90 18.50
C ALA A 309 27.91 15.14 17.89
N ALA A 310 27.63 14.19 16.99
CA ALA A 310 28.68 13.56 16.20
C ALA A 310 29.41 14.64 15.36
N PRO A 311 30.74 14.58 15.18
CA PRO A 311 31.47 15.56 14.38
C PRO A 311 30.88 15.68 12.98
N GLY A 312 30.42 16.87 12.59
CA GLY A 312 29.82 17.14 11.28
C GLY A 312 28.30 17.00 11.21
N SER A 313 27.61 16.72 12.33
CA SER A 313 26.14 16.78 12.38
C SER A 313 25.61 18.22 12.54
N VAL A 314 24.44 18.50 11.97
CA VAL A 314 23.71 19.76 12.11
C VAL A 314 22.69 19.60 13.25
N PRO A 315 22.92 20.20 14.43
CA PRO A 315 21.99 20.11 15.55
C PRO A 315 20.77 21.02 15.31
N ILE A 316 19.58 20.48 15.56
CA ILE A 316 18.30 21.19 15.49
C ILE A 316 17.49 20.80 16.72
N ASP A 317 17.09 21.79 17.51
CA ASP A 317 16.29 21.57 18.73
C ASP A 317 14.92 22.26 18.60
N ALA A 318 13.89 21.58 19.10
CA ALA A 318 12.54 22.13 19.23
C ALA A 318 11.93 21.79 20.59
N VAL A 319 11.17 22.73 21.16
CA VAL A 319 10.44 22.53 22.41
C VAL A 319 8.95 22.71 22.15
N VAL A 320 8.10 21.88 22.77
CA VAL A 320 6.64 22.06 22.78
C VAL A 320 6.19 22.37 24.20
N ARG A 321 5.49 23.51 24.38
CA ARG A 321 4.85 23.92 25.63
C ARG A 321 3.43 24.37 25.35
N GLU A 322 2.48 23.87 26.14
CA GLU A 322 1.06 24.20 26.05
C GLU A 322 0.51 24.05 24.60
N GLY A 323 1.01 23.04 23.87
CA GLY A 323 0.65 22.77 22.48
C GLY A 323 1.23 23.76 21.46
N ARG A 324 2.26 24.53 21.80
CA ARG A 324 2.95 25.47 20.90
C ARG A 324 4.44 25.16 20.81
N ALA A 325 5.01 25.34 19.62
CA ALA A 325 6.44 25.22 19.40
C ALA A 325 7.21 26.46 19.89
N GLU A 326 8.32 26.22 20.57
CA GLU A 326 9.30 27.19 21.03
C GLU A 326 10.70 26.79 20.55
N PRO A 327 11.39 27.63 19.75
CA PRO A 327 10.91 28.88 19.15
C PRO A 327 9.71 28.65 18.21
N ALA A 328 9.00 29.74 17.87
CA ALA A 328 7.93 29.67 16.89
C ALA A 328 8.42 29.05 15.56
N PRO A 329 7.53 28.39 14.79
CA PRO A 329 7.92 27.70 13.57
C PRO A 329 8.72 28.58 12.61
N HIS A 330 9.92 28.12 12.29
CA HIS A 330 10.87 28.83 11.47
C HIS A 330 11.56 27.86 10.51
N ARG A 331 12.36 28.40 9.60
CA ARG A 331 13.09 27.62 8.60
C ARG A 331 14.55 27.46 8.97
N VAL A 332 15.06 26.23 8.88
CA VAL A 332 16.47 25.91 9.09
C VAL A 332 17.09 25.42 7.78
N SER A 333 18.14 26.09 7.32
CA SER A 333 18.87 25.66 6.11
C SER A 333 19.83 24.53 6.45
N VAL A 334 19.71 23.39 5.76
CA VAL A 334 20.54 22.20 5.96
C VAL A 334 21.26 21.82 4.67
N PRO A 335 22.57 21.56 4.67
CA PRO A 335 23.27 21.09 3.48
C PRO A 335 22.77 19.70 3.04
N LEU A 336 22.57 19.51 1.73
CA LEU A 336 22.27 18.20 1.16
C LEU A 336 23.35 17.16 1.52
N ASN A 337 22.90 15.97 1.92
CA ASN A 337 23.72 14.83 2.42
C ASN A 337 24.43 15.08 3.76
N SER A 338 24.02 16.07 4.54
CA SER A 338 24.48 16.22 5.93
C SER A 338 23.66 15.36 6.90
N THR A 339 24.23 15.03 8.06
CA THR A 339 23.49 14.35 9.13
C THR A 339 22.87 15.37 10.07
N ILE A 340 21.56 15.31 10.28
CA ILE A 340 20.84 16.12 11.27
C ILE A 340 20.81 15.36 12.60
N LEU A 341 21.05 16.06 13.70
CA LEU A 341 20.67 15.64 15.05
C LEU A 341 19.43 16.44 15.45
N LEU A 342 18.27 15.81 15.45
CA LEU A 342 17.01 16.44 15.85
C LEU A 342 16.72 16.10 17.30
N GLY A 343 16.63 17.12 18.16
CA GLY A 343 16.20 17.00 19.56
C GLY A 343 14.84 17.64 19.78
N VAL A 344 13.90 16.90 20.38
CA VAL A 344 12.58 17.43 20.72
C VAL A 344 12.27 17.18 22.20
N THR A 345 11.78 18.20 22.89
CA THR A 345 11.24 18.10 24.25
C THR A 345 9.81 18.62 24.26
N ALA A 346 8.89 17.91 24.92
CA ALA A 346 7.49 18.33 25.01
C ALA A 346 6.98 18.19 26.45
N ASP A 347 6.06 19.07 26.86
CA ASP A 347 5.38 19.01 28.17
C ASP A 347 4.32 17.91 28.26
N VAL A 348 3.89 17.36 27.12
CA VAL A 348 2.99 16.21 27.00
C VAL A 348 3.63 15.16 26.11
N ALA A 349 3.32 13.89 26.33
CA ALA A 349 3.79 12.81 25.46
C ALA A 349 3.11 12.87 24.08
N GLY A 350 3.83 12.51 23.02
CA GLY A 350 3.31 12.42 21.66
C GLY A 350 4.39 12.00 20.66
N ASP A 351 4.02 11.92 19.38
CA ASP A 351 4.91 11.43 18.33
C ASP A 351 5.34 12.58 17.43
N VAL A 352 6.64 12.62 17.11
CA VAL A 352 7.24 13.59 16.18
C VAL A 352 7.43 12.93 14.82
N HIS A 353 7.01 13.61 13.77
CA HIS A 353 7.14 13.17 12.39
C HIS A 353 7.90 14.20 11.55
N VAL A 354 8.86 13.74 10.74
CA VAL A 354 9.60 14.57 9.78
C VAL A 354 9.04 14.29 8.39
N HIS A 355 8.17 15.14 7.88
CA HIS A 355 7.55 14.95 6.56
C HIS A 355 8.61 14.87 5.46
N GLY A 356 8.48 13.90 4.56
CA GLY A 356 9.46 13.68 3.47
C GLY A 356 10.64 12.78 3.85
N TYR A 357 10.80 12.49 5.14
CA TYR A 357 11.69 11.46 5.68
C TYR A 357 10.82 10.42 6.40
N ASP A 358 11.08 9.11 6.25
CA ASP A 358 10.29 8.08 6.97
C ASP A 358 10.73 7.99 8.44
N VAL A 359 10.73 9.14 9.12
CA VAL A 359 11.27 9.35 10.47
C VAL A 359 10.12 9.74 11.39
N GLU A 360 9.81 8.82 12.31
CA GLU A 360 8.84 9.01 13.38
C GLU A 360 9.42 8.50 14.70
N PHE A 361 9.29 9.27 15.78
CA PHE A 361 9.75 8.82 17.09
C PHE A 361 8.90 9.40 18.24
N PRO A 362 8.71 8.64 19.32
CA PRO A 362 7.94 9.07 20.47
C PRO A 362 8.75 10.03 21.35
N VAL A 363 8.06 11.05 21.88
CA VAL A 363 8.55 11.97 22.91
C VAL A 363 7.76 11.73 24.19
N GLN A 364 8.46 11.60 25.32
CA GLN A 364 7.85 11.50 26.64
C GLN A 364 7.76 12.89 27.28
N ALA A 365 6.75 13.10 28.13
CA ALA A 365 6.57 14.37 28.83
C ALA A 365 7.83 14.75 29.64
N ASP A 366 8.30 15.97 29.43
CA ASP A 366 9.49 16.59 30.05
C ASP A 366 10.81 15.82 29.86
N GLN A 367 10.89 14.91 28.88
CA GLN A 367 12.12 14.20 28.53
C GLN A 367 12.54 14.50 27.09
N PRO A 368 13.81 14.89 26.86
CA PRO A 368 14.30 15.13 25.51
C PRO A 368 14.46 13.80 24.77
N ALA A 369 13.93 13.73 23.56
CA ALA A 369 14.15 12.62 22.62
C ALA A 369 14.97 13.13 21.43
N CYS A 370 15.99 12.36 21.04
CA CYS A 370 16.87 12.74 19.94
C CYS A 370 17.03 11.62 18.91
N VAL A 371 17.13 12.03 17.65
CA VAL A 371 17.33 11.11 16.52
C VAL A 371 18.34 11.68 15.53
N PHE A 372 19.15 10.79 14.95
CA PHE A 372 19.97 11.12 13.79
C PHE A 372 19.28 10.68 12.51
N PHE A 373 19.30 11.52 11.48
CA PHE A 373 18.93 11.13 10.13
C PHE A 373 19.75 11.90 9.09
N ALA A 374 19.90 11.34 7.88
CA ALA A 374 20.59 12.00 6.79
C ALA A 374 19.62 12.88 6.00
N ALA A 375 20.01 14.13 5.73
CA ALA A 375 19.27 15.08 4.90
C ALA A 375 19.58 14.85 3.41
N ASP A 376 19.17 13.71 2.86
CA ASP A 376 19.45 13.28 1.48
C ASP A 376 18.35 13.65 0.47
N VAL A 377 17.21 14.18 0.92
CA VAL A 377 16.12 14.68 0.07
C VAL A 377 16.13 16.21 0.02
N ALA A 378 16.51 16.79 -1.11
CA ALA A 378 16.44 18.23 -1.33
C ALA A 378 15.00 18.76 -1.30
N GLY A 379 14.77 19.94 -0.71
CA GLY A 379 13.45 20.55 -0.63
C GLY A 379 13.10 21.11 0.75
N LEU A 380 11.82 21.45 0.92
CA LEU A 380 11.25 21.92 2.18
C LEU A 380 10.50 20.77 2.84
N HIS A 381 10.80 20.52 4.11
CA HIS A 381 10.27 19.39 4.88
C HIS A 381 9.82 19.86 6.25
N ASP A 382 8.57 19.56 6.60
CA ASP A 382 7.96 19.99 7.87
C ASP A 382 8.28 18.99 8.98
N ILE A 383 8.59 19.50 10.17
CA ILE A 383 8.75 18.69 11.39
C ILE A 383 7.58 19.01 12.30
N GLU A 384 6.75 18.02 12.61
CA GLU A 384 5.51 18.19 13.34
C GLU A 384 5.41 17.22 14.52
N MET A 385 4.69 17.62 15.55
CA MET A 385 4.26 16.74 16.64
C MET A 385 2.75 16.50 16.54
N HIS A 386 2.34 15.24 16.56
CA HIS A 386 0.94 14.86 16.50
C HIS A 386 0.16 15.36 17.74
N PRO A 387 -1.10 15.83 17.57
CA PRO A 387 -1.88 15.71 16.33
C PRO A 387 -1.73 16.86 15.31
N SER A 388 -1.14 18.02 15.67
CA SER A 388 -1.17 19.18 14.75
C SER A 388 -0.16 20.30 15.07
N THR A 389 0.91 20.04 15.83
CA THR A 389 1.84 21.09 16.26
C THR A 389 3.04 21.14 15.31
N LEU A 390 3.06 22.11 14.39
CA LEU A 390 4.24 22.38 13.57
C LEU A 390 5.38 22.89 14.46
N LEU A 391 6.56 22.26 14.38
CA LEU A 391 7.74 22.62 15.15
C LEU A 391 8.62 23.59 14.35
N LEU A 392 9.05 23.17 13.16
CA LEU A 392 9.90 23.93 12.23
C LEU A 392 9.87 23.29 10.84
N GLN A 393 10.49 23.97 9.87
CA GLN A 393 10.69 23.45 8.52
C GLN A 393 12.19 23.40 8.21
N ILE A 394 12.69 22.29 7.69
CA ILE A 394 14.07 22.21 7.17
C ILE A 394 14.07 22.47 5.66
N GLU A 395 15.03 23.27 5.21
CA GLU A 395 15.31 23.55 3.80
C GLU A 395 16.63 22.89 3.42
N VAL A 396 16.54 21.75 2.74
CA VAL A 396 17.69 20.95 2.33
C VAL A 396 18.15 21.40 0.95
N ARG A 397 19.38 21.92 0.85
CA ARG A 397 19.94 22.51 -0.38
C ARG A 397 21.44 22.32 -0.56
#